data_AF-A0A419A6T2-F1
#
_entry.id   AF-A0A419A6T2-F1
#
_cell.length_a   1.000
_cell.length_b   1.000
_cell.length_c   1.000
_cell.angle_alpha   90.00
_cell.angle_beta   90.00
_cell.angle_gamma   90.00
#
_symmetry.space_group_name_H-M   'P 1'
#
loop_
_entity.id
_entity.type
_entity.pdbx_description
1 polymer ?
#
loop_
_entity_poly.entity_id
_entity_poly.type
_entity_poly.pdbx_seq_one_letter_code
_entity_poly.pdbx_strand_id
1 'polypeptide(L)'
;MPGGLEEIAALQSRIEQLEAELAATRQAAVHMMVGMAMGIASTPEGREDLAEGFSEAANDPDPVIARLADDLAAALRAAIVLDEE
;
A
#
# COMPACT_ATOMS: atom_id res chain seq x y z
N MET A 1 -6.08 5.28 -43.57
CA MET A 1 -5.65 4.49 -42.41
C MET A 1 -6.45 4.95 -41.21
N PRO A 2 -7.63 4.36 -40.92
CA PRO A 2 -8.50 4.85 -39.85
C PRO A 2 -8.26 4.21 -38.46
N GLY A 3 -7.38 3.19 -38.33
CA GLY A 3 -7.28 2.42 -37.08
C GLY A 3 -6.35 2.97 -35.98
N GLY A 4 -5.46 3.92 -36.28
CA GLY A 4 -4.40 4.31 -35.33
C GLY A 4 -4.89 5.08 -34.10
N LEU A 5 -5.94 5.90 -34.23
CA LEU A 5 -6.48 6.68 -33.10
C LEU A 5 -7.37 5.83 -32.19
N GLU A 6 -8.14 4.90 -32.76
CA GLU A 6 -8.96 3.95 -31.98
C GLU A 6 -8.09 2.97 -31.19
N GLU A 7 -6.98 2.52 -31.79
CA GLU A 7 -6.01 1.65 -31.13
C GLU A 7 -5.27 2.36 -29.98
N ILE A 8 -4.90 3.64 -30.16
CA ILE A 8 -4.29 4.44 -29.07
C ILE A 8 -5.28 4.64 -27.92
N ALA A 9 -6.55 4.94 -28.20
CA ALA A 9 -7.57 5.11 -27.17
C ALA A 9 -7.82 3.80 -26.38
N ALA A 10 -7.83 2.66 -27.08
CA ALA A 10 -7.95 1.36 -26.44
C ALA A 10 -6.75 1.03 -25.53
N LEU A 11 -5.53 1.34 -25.98
CA LEU A 11 -4.32 1.16 -25.18
C LEU A 11 -4.30 2.06 -23.94
N GLN A 12 -4.71 3.33 -24.07
CA GLN A 12 -4.81 4.25 -22.93
C GLN A 12 -5.81 3.74 -21.89
N SER A 13 -6.99 3.31 -22.31
CA SER A 13 -7.98 2.73 -21.40
C SER A 13 -7.45 1.49 -20.69
N ARG A 14 -6.67 0.65 -21.39
CA ARG A 14 -6.05 -0.53 -20.77
C ARG A 14 -4.98 -0.17 -19.75
N ILE A 15 -4.20 0.88 -20.00
CA ILE A 15 -3.19 1.38 -19.04
C ILE A 15 -3.89 1.88 -17.76
N GLU A 16 -4.91 2.72 -17.89
CA GLU A 16 -5.67 3.23 -16.73
C GLU A 16 -6.27 2.10 -15.90
N GLN A 17 -6.77 1.06 -16.57
CA GLN A 17 -7.33 -0.11 -15.90
C GLN A 17 -6.26 -0.92 -15.14
N LEU A 18 -5.09 -1.11 -15.76
CA LEU A 18 -3.95 -1.78 -15.12
C LEU A 18 -3.39 -0.99 -13.95
N GLU A 19 -3.35 0.35 -14.04
CA GLU A 19 -2.95 1.22 -12.93
C GLU A 19 -3.91 1.11 -11.75
N ALA A 20 -5.22 1.07 -12.01
CA ALA A 20 -6.24 0.86 -10.98
C ALA A 20 -6.14 -0.54 -10.34
N GLU A 21 -5.96 -1.59 -11.14
CA GLU A 21 -5.76 -2.97 -10.66
C GLU A 21 -4.50 -3.08 -9.79
N LEU A 22 -3.41 -2.42 -10.21
CA LEU A 22 -2.16 -2.39 -9.44
C LEU A 22 -2.33 -1.66 -8.12
N ALA A 23 -3.01 -0.51 -8.11
CA ALA A 23 -3.30 0.25 -6.90
C ALA A 23 -4.16 -0.57 -5.91
N ALA A 24 -5.22 -1.21 -6.40
CA ALA A 24 -6.08 -2.08 -5.59
C ALA A 24 -5.32 -3.29 -5.03
N THR A 25 -4.49 -3.93 -5.86
CA THR A 25 -3.66 -5.07 -5.45
C THR A 25 -2.65 -4.66 -4.38
N ARG A 26 -2.02 -3.49 -4.54
CA ARG A 26 -1.11 -2.92 -3.54
C ARG A 26 -1.83 -2.71 -2.22
N GLN A 27 -2.99 -2.08 -2.23
CA GLN A 27 -3.79 -1.84 -1.03
C GLN A 27 -4.21 -3.14 -0.34
N ALA A 28 -4.61 -4.16 -1.11
CA ALA A 28 -4.94 -5.48 -0.57
C ALA A 28 -3.72 -6.16 0.08
N ALA A 29 -2.56 -6.11 -0.57
CA ALA A 29 -1.31 -6.66 -0.04
C ALA A 29 -0.91 -5.96 1.28
N VAL A 30 -0.98 -4.63 1.31
CA VAL A 30 -0.77 -3.82 2.52
C VAL A 30 -1.71 -4.27 3.63
N HIS A 31 -3.02 -4.36 3.35
CA HIS A 31 -4.01 -4.76 4.36
C HIS A 31 -3.76 -6.17 4.91
N MET A 32 -3.37 -7.12 4.05
CA MET A 32 -3.00 -8.47 4.47
C MET A 32 -1.73 -8.47 5.34
N MET A 33 -0.70 -7.70 4.96
CA MET A 33 0.53 -7.56 5.75
C MET A 33 0.26 -6.92 7.10
N VAL A 34 -0.60 -5.91 7.17
CA VAL A 34 -1.05 -5.29 8.42
C VAL A 34 -1.81 -6.29 9.29
N GLY A 35 -2.71 -7.10 8.72
CA GLY A 35 -3.41 -8.15 9.47
C GLY A 35 -2.46 -9.19 10.08
N MET A 36 -1.42 -9.58 9.34
CA MET A 36 -0.35 -10.46 9.85
C MET A 36 0.50 -9.77 10.92
N ALA A 37 0.84 -8.51 10.70
CA ALA A 37 1.59 -7.70 11.64
C ALA A 37 0.84 -7.46 12.95
N MET A 38 -0.47 -7.17 12.92
CA MET A 38 -1.31 -7.05 14.11
C MET A 38 -1.48 -8.39 14.85
N GLY A 39 -1.47 -9.52 14.14
CA GLY A 39 -1.43 -10.84 14.77
C GLY A 39 -0.13 -11.08 15.56
N ILE A 40 0.98 -10.48 15.13
CA ILE A 40 2.29 -10.53 15.80
C ILE A 40 2.38 -9.44 16.88
N ALA A 41 1.82 -8.26 16.63
CA ALA A 41 1.74 -7.10 17.49
C ALA A 41 0.43 -7.10 18.29
N SER A 42 0.29 -8.11 19.15
CA SER A 42 -0.87 -8.26 20.04
C SER A 42 -0.91 -7.23 21.18
N THR A 43 0.12 -6.39 21.31
CA THR A 43 0.18 -5.26 22.25
C THR A 43 0.32 -3.94 21.49
N PRO A 44 -0.17 -2.82 22.06
CA PRO A 44 0.00 -1.49 21.47
C PRO A 44 1.47 -1.14 21.21
N GLU A 45 2.39 -1.50 22.13
CA GLU A 45 3.82 -1.24 21.94
C GLU A 45 4.39 -2.01 20.74
N GLY A 46 3.95 -3.26 20.55
CA GLY A 46 4.37 -4.05 19.39
C GLY A 46 3.85 -3.48 18.06
N ARG A 47 2.76 -2.69 18.07
CA ARG A 47 2.24 -2.03 16.87
C ARG A 47 3.03 -0.75 16.57
N GLU A 48 3.41 -0.01 17.60
CA GLU A 48 4.23 1.20 17.49
C GLU A 48 5.65 0.86 16.97
N ASP A 49 6.31 -0.13 17.57
CA ASP A 49 7.65 -0.62 17.15
C ASP A 49 7.66 -1.05 15.67
N LEU A 50 6.56 -1.67 15.25
CA LEU A 50 6.39 -2.18 13.90
C LEU A 50 6.05 -1.06 12.91
N ALA A 51 5.28 -0.05 13.33
CA ALA A 51 5.06 1.18 12.56
C ALA A 51 6.35 2.01 12.42
N GLU A 52 7.21 2.04 13.43
CA GLU A 52 8.52 2.69 13.38
C GLU A 52 9.45 1.97 12.40
N GLY A 53 9.53 0.64 12.44
CA GLY A 53 10.29 -0.16 11.48
C GLY A 53 9.84 0.06 10.02
N PHE A 54 8.53 0.23 9.78
CA PHE A 54 8.04 0.60 8.45
C PHE A 54 8.30 2.07 8.10
N SER A 55 8.30 2.99 9.07
CA SER A 55 8.70 4.39 8.83
C SER A 55 10.17 4.51 8.48
N GLU A 56 11.05 3.66 9.02
CA GLU A 56 12.44 3.58 8.60
C GLU A 56 12.58 3.04 7.19
N ALA A 57 11.84 1.97 6.85
CA ALA A 57 11.78 1.41 5.50
C ALA A 57 11.19 2.38 4.46
N ALA A 58 10.46 3.42 4.88
CA ALA A 58 10.00 4.49 4.00
C ALA A 58 11.14 5.35 3.43
N ASN A 59 12.34 5.30 4.02
CA ASN A 59 13.52 5.99 3.51
C ASN A 59 14.32 5.17 2.47
N ASP A 60 13.76 4.05 2.00
CA ASP A 60 14.40 3.22 0.98
C ASP A 60 14.62 4.01 -0.33
N PRO A 61 15.78 3.87 -0.99
CA PRO A 61 16.04 4.52 -2.26
C PRO A 61 15.11 4.08 -3.40
N ASP A 62 14.44 2.92 -3.28
CA ASP A 62 13.39 2.51 -4.21
C ASP A 62 12.05 3.20 -3.84
N PRO A 63 11.51 4.06 -4.73
CA PRO A 63 10.29 4.81 -4.46
C PRO A 63 9.04 3.91 -4.32
N VAL A 64 9.08 2.68 -4.83
CA VAL A 64 8.00 1.71 -4.64
C VAL A 64 8.01 1.16 -3.21
N ILE A 65 9.20 0.84 -2.69
CA ILE A 65 9.38 0.36 -1.32
C ILE A 65 9.05 1.49 -0.34
N ALA A 66 9.57 2.69 -0.58
CA ALA A 66 9.32 3.87 0.24
C ALA A 66 7.81 4.12 0.42
N ARG A 67 7.07 4.15 -0.69
CA ARG A 67 5.62 4.41 -0.69
C ARG A 67 4.82 3.29 -0.03
N LEU A 68 5.19 2.04 -0.26
CA LEU A 68 4.55 0.88 0.38
C LEU A 68 4.74 0.89 1.90
N ALA A 69 5.94 1.25 2.35
CA ALA A 69 6.29 1.31 3.76
C ALA A 69 5.55 2.46 4.47
N ASP A 70 5.42 3.62 3.82
CA ASP A 70 4.59 4.74 4.29
C ASP A 70 3.11 4.33 4.44
N ASP A 71 2.53 3.68 3.42
CA ASP A 71 1.15 3.21 3.45
C ASP A 71 0.93 2.21 4.61
N LEU A 72 1.92 1.33 4.88
CA LEU A 72 1.85 0.38 5.98
C LEU A 72 1.95 1.04 7.36
N ALA A 73 2.88 1.99 7.53
CA ALA A 73 3.05 2.73 8.77
C ALA A 73 1.79 3.55 9.12
N ALA A 74 1.17 4.19 8.12
CA ALA A 74 -0.08 4.92 8.30
C ALA A 74 -1.23 3.99 8.72
N ALA A 75 -1.35 2.82 8.09
CA ALA A 75 -2.38 1.84 8.41
C ALA A 75 -2.23 1.27 9.83
N LEU A 76 -0.99 0.98 10.27
CA LEU A 76 -0.72 0.49 11.63
C LEU A 76 -1.09 1.53 12.68
N ARG A 77 -0.70 2.80 12.48
CA ARG A 77 -1.07 3.89 13.39
C ARG A 77 -2.59 4.09 13.49
N ALA A 78 -3.29 4.04 12.37
CA ALA A 78 -4.75 4.13 12.36
C ALA A 78 -5.42 2.98 13.12
N ALA A 79 -4.87 1.76 13.02
CA ALA A 79 -5.37 0.60 13.74
C ALA A 79 -5.11 0.64 15.25
N ILE A 80 -4.06 1.34 15.71
CA ILE A 80 -3.84 1.61 17.14
C ILE A 80 -4.98 2.48 17.68
N VAL A 81 -5.32 3.58 16.99
CA VAL A 81 -6.36 4.53 17.42
C VAL A 81 -7.74 3.87 17.54
N LEU A 82 -8.08 2.93 16.64
CA LEU A 82 -9.38 2.25 16.66
C LEU A 82 -9.54 1.22 17.79
N ASP A 83 -8.46 0.73 18.38
CA ASP A 83 -8.51 -0.20 19.53
C ASP A 83 -8.64 0.53 20.88
N GLU A 84 -8.47 1.86 20.90
CA GLU A 84 -8.60 2.71 22.09
C GLU A 84 -10.02 3.31 22.28
N GLU A 85 -10.94 3.15 21.32
CA GLU A 85 -12.36 3.56 21.37
C GLU A 85 -13.31 2.41 21.77
#